data_AF-A0A530QX61-F1
#
_entry.id   AF-A0A530QX61-F1
#
_cell.length_a   1.000
_cell.length_b   1.000
_cell.length_c   1.000
_cell.angle_alpha   90.00
_cell.angle_beta   90.00
_cell.angle_gamma   90.00
#
_symmetry.space_group_name_H-M   'P 1'
#
loop_
_entity.id
_entity.type
_entity.pdbx_description
1 polymer ?
#
loop_
_entity_poly.entity_id
_entity_poly.type
_entity_poly.pdbx_seq_one_letter_code
_entity_poly.pdbx_strand_id
1 'polypeptide(L)' 'FEPLAKEIRATEALMDRIRKRIDLIEDELANPAVYEKDPSTATRLAKERSQLAQTLAAHEEKWLSMSAEYDEGTAE' A
#
# COMPACT_ATOMS: atom_id res chain seq x y z
N PHE A 1 -14.04 -21.97 -0.57
CA PHE A 1 -13.09 -20.83 -0.56
C PHE A 1 -13.70 -19.46 -0.86
N GLU A 2 -15.02 -19.31 -0.96
CA GLU A 2 -15.64 -17.99 -1.22
C GLU A 2 -15.26 -16.86 -0.22
N PRO A 3 -15.15 -17.11 1.11
CA PRO A 3 -14.69 -16.08 2.04
C PRO A 3 -13.23 -15.68 1.80
N LEU A 4 -12.32 -16.64 1.60
CA LEU A 4 -10.89 -16.38 1.37
C LEU A 4 -10.66 -15.60 0.06
N ALA A 5 -11.32 -16.00 -1.02
CA ALA A 5 -11.26 -15.27 -2.30
C ALA A 5 -11.79 -13.83 -2.20
N LYS A 6 -12.73 -13.57 -1.28
CA LYS A 6 -13.23 -12.21 -1.02
C LYS A 6 -12.21 -11.38 -0.24
N GLU A 7 -11.54 -11.99 0.74
CA GLU A 7 -10.48 -11.34 1.53
C GLU A 7 -9.24 -10.99 0.70
N ILE A 8 -8.84 -11.89 -0.21
CA ILE A 8 -7.76 -11.64 -1.19
C ILE A 8 -8.09 -10.40 -2.02
N ARG A 9 -9.26 -10.36 -2.67
CA ARG A 9 -9.71 -9.21 -3.48
C ARG A 9 -9.82 -7.92 -2.69
N ALA A 10 -10.28 -7.99 -1.43
CA ALA A 10 -10.35 -6.84 -0.56
C ALA A 10 -8.94 -6.31 -0.22
N THR A 11 -7.98 -7.21 0.00
CA THR A 11 -6.58 -6.85 0.29
C THR A 11 -5.90 -6.24 -0.93
N GLU A 12 -6.14 -6.77 -2.13
CA GLU A 12 -5.67 -6.17 -3.40
C GLU A 12 -6.18 -4.73 -3.56
N ALA A 13 -7.49 -4.51 -3.36
CA ALA A 13 -8.07 -3.18 -3.46
C ALA A 13 -7.50 -2.19 -2.43
N LEU A 14 -7.12 -2.66 -1.24
CA LEU A 14 -6.45 -1.84 -0.23
C LEU A 14 -5.01 -1.51 -0.66
N MET A 15 -4.24 -2.48 -1.13
CA MET A 15 -2.88 -2.28 -1.64
C MET A 15 -2.86 -1.27 -2.79
N ASP A 16 -3.80 -1.36 -3.73
CA ASP A 16 -3.91 -0.41 -4.85
C ASP A 16 -4.20 1.02 -4.40
N ARG A 17 -5.02 1.19 -3.35
CA ARG A 17 -5.26 2.52 -2.76
C ARG A 17 -4.03 3.07 -2.08
N ILE A 18 -3.28 2.23 -1.38
CA ILE A 18 -2.04 2.62 -0.71
C ILE A 18 -0.99 3.03 -1.75
N ARG A 19 -0.80 2.24 -2.80
CA ARG A 19 0.13 2.56 -3.92
C ARG A 19 -0.21 3.91 -4.54
N LYS A 20 -1.47 4.14 -4.92
CA LYS A 20 -1.92 5.45 -5.45
C LYS A 20 -1.65 6.60 -4.49
N ARG A 21 -1.82 6.40 -3.18
CA ARG A 21 -1.52 7.45 -2.19
C ARG A 21 -0.02 7.71 -2.10
N ILE A 22 0.81 6.67 -2.15
CA ILE A 22 2.27 6.81 -2.19
C ILE A 22 2.69 7.62 -3.42
N ASP A 23 2.18 7.26 -4.61
CA ASP A 23 2.51 7.95 -5.86
C ASP A 23 2.18 9.45 -5.78
N LEU A 24 0.99 9.80 -5.26
CA LEU A 24 0.60 11.20 -5.07
C LEU A 24 1.50 11.95 -4.08
N ILE A 25 1.93 11.29 -3.01
CA ILE A 25 2.86 11.89 -2.05
C ILE A 25 4.24 12.09 -2.69
N GLU A 26 4.70 11.13 -3.51
CA GLU A 26 5.95 11.24 -4.25
C GLU A 26 5.92 12.40 -5.24
N ASP A 27 4.81 12.58 -5.97
CA ASP A 27 4.61 13.73 -6.86
C ASP A 27 4.65 15.07 -6.10
N GLU A 28 4.01 15.15 -4.93
CA GLU A 28 4.05 16.34 -4.08
C GLU A 28 5.47 16.62 -3.55
N LEU A 29 6.20 15.58 -3.13
CA LEU A 29 7.58 15.68 -2.64
C LEU A 29 8.58 15.97 -3.77
N ALA A 30 8.26 15.62 -5.02
CA ALA A 30 9.11 15.94 -6.16
C ALA A 30 9.12 17.44 -6.49
N ASN A 31 8.14 18.21 -6.00
CA ASN A 31 8.04 19.66 -6.22
C ASN A 31 8.99 20.44 -5.28
N PRO A 32 10.06 21.08 -5.77
CA PRO A 32 11.02 21.79 -4.91
C PRO A 32 10.38 22.93 -4.09
N ALA A 33 9.29 23.52 -4.58
CA ALA A 33 8.61 24.62 -3.91
C ALA A 33 8.00 24.22 -2.56
N VAL A 34 7.71 22.92 -2.32
CA VAL A 34 7.18 22.45 -1.03
C VAL A 34 8.21 22.66 0.09
N TYR A 35 9.50 22.49 -0.22
CA TYR A 35 10.57 22.64 0.76
C TYR A 35 10.86 24.10 1.11
N GLU A 36 10.68 25.01 0.15
CA GLU A 36 10.86 26.45 0.37
C GLU A 36 9.67 27.08 1.08
N LYS A 37 8.45 26.68 0.72
CA LYS A 37 7.21 27.31 1.20
C LYS A 37 6.63 26.65 2.44
N ASP A 38 6.72 25.33 2.56
CA ASP A 38 6.17 24.56 3.67
C ASP A 38 7.01 23.29 3.97
N PRO A 39 8.22 23.45 4.52
CA PRO A 39 9.08 22.32 4.87
C PRO A 39 8.46 21.37 5.91
N SER A 40 7.48 21.86 6.69
CA SER A 40 6.75 21.05 7.66
C SER A 40 5.84 20.03 6.96
N THR A 41 5.17 20.44 5.89
CA THR A 41 4.40 19.54 5.02
C THR A 41 5.30 18.54 4.33
N ALA A 42 6.45 18.95 3.81
CA ALA A 42 7.41 18.01 3.21
C ALA A 42 7.84 16.91 4.20
N THR A 43 8.15 17.29 5.44
CA THR A 43 8.51 16.34 6.50
C THR A 43 7.37 15.37 6.83
N ARG A 44 6.14 15.90 6.95
CA ARG A 44 4.94 15.09 7.21
C ARG A 44 4.65 14.11 6.08
N LEU A 45 4.74 14.56 4.84
CA LEU A 45 4.54 13.74 3.63
C LEU A 45 5.59 12.62 3.55
N ALA A 46 6.87 12.92 3.79
CA ALA A 46 7.93 11.92 3.80
C ALA A 46 7.68 10.83 4.86
N LYS A 47 7.22 11.24 6.05
CA LYS A 47 6.83 10.29 7.11
C LYS A 47 5.63 9.44 6.72
N GLU A 48 4.58 10.06 6.17
CA GLU A 48 3.37 9.36 5.71
C GLU A 48 3.73 8.33 4.63
N ARG A 49 4.54 8.70 3.64
CA ARG A 49 5.05 7.79 2.60
C ARG A 49 5.74 6.58 3.20
N SER A 50 6.65 6.79 4.16
CA SER A 50 7.37 5.69 4.82
C SER A 50 6.43 4.75 5.58
N GLN A 51 5.41 5.28 6.25
CA GLN A 51 4.40 4.49 6.95
C GLN A 51 3.52 3.69 5.98
N LEU A 52 3.10 4.30 4.88
CA LEU A 52 2.32 3.64 3.84
C LEU A 52 3.13 2.53 3.16
N ALA A 53 4.42 2.74 2.88
CA ALA A 53 5.28 1.70 2.30
C ALA A 53 5.42 0.48 3.23
N GLN A 54 5.58 0.69 4.54
CA GLN A 54 5.59 -0.41 5.53
C GLN A 54 4.25 -1.13 5.60
N THR A 55 3.14 -0.38 5.55
CA THR A 55 1.78 -0.93 5.56
C THR A 55 1.51 -1.75 4.30
N LEU A 56 1.97 -1.27 3.13
CA LEU A 56 1.88 -1.98 1.86
C LEU A 56 2.60 -3.32 1.92
N ALA A 57 3.86 -3.33 2.37
CA ALA A 57 4.64 -4.56 2.51
C ALA A 57 3.93 -5.59 3.43
N ALA A 58 3.36 -5.14 4.55
CA ALA A 58 2.62 -6.03 5.45
C ALA A 58 1.35 -6.63 4.78
N HIS A 59 0.66 -5.85 3.94
CA HIS A 59 -0.46 -6.36 3.17
C HIS A 59 -0.03 -7.31 2.04
N GLU A 60 1.11 -7.06 1.40
CA GLU A 60 1.68 -7.94 0.37
C GLU A 60 2.02 -9.32 0.95
N GLU A 61 2.66 -9.39 2.12
CA GLU A 61 2.94 -10.64 2.82
C GLU A 61 1.65 -11.40 3.20
N LYS A 62 0.64 -10.67 3.70
CA LYS A 62 -0.66 -11.26 4.00
C LYS A 62 -1.33 -11.81 2.74
N TRP A 63 -1.30 -11.05 1.65
CA TRP A 63 -1.88 -11.45 0.36
C TRP A 63 -1.20 -12.70 -0.19
N LEU A 64 0.14 -12.78 -0.15
CA LEU A 64 0.89 -13.96 -0.56
C LEU A 64 0.47 -15.20 0.24
N SER A 65 0.37 -15.06 1.56
CA SER A 65 -0.04 -16.17 2.44
C SER A 65 -1.45 -16.67 2.13
N MET A 66 -2.42 -15.76 1.98
CA MET A 66 -3.81 -16.12 1.65
C MET A 66 -3.93 -16.71 0.23
N SER A 67 -3.14 -16.21 -0.72
CA SER A 67 -3.15 -16.71 -2.09
C SER A 67 -2.60 -18.13 -2.17
N ALA A 68 -1.52 -18.43 -1.42
CA ALA A 68 -1.01 -19.79 -1.30
C ALA A 68 -2.04 -20.75 -0.69
N GLU A 69 -2.71 -20.37 0.40
CA GLU A 69 -3.78 -21.17 1.01
C GLU A 69 -4.96 -21.42 0.04
N TYR A 70 -5.31 -20.41 -0.76
CA TYR A 70 -6.36 -20.53 -1.77
C TYR A 70 -5.97 -21.49 -2.90
N ASP A 71 -4.74 -21.39 -3.40
CA ASP A 71 -4.23 -22.25 -4.47
C ASP A 71 -4.11 -23.71 -4.00
N GLU A 72 -3.60 -23.96 -2.79
CA GLU A 72 -3.54 -25.30 -2.20
C GLU A 72 -4.95 -25.91 -2.05
N GLY A 73 -5.89 -25.13 -1.52
CA GLY A 73 -7.25 -25.61 -1.29
C GLY A 73 -8.08 -25.82 -2.57
N THR A 74 -7.72 -25.18 -3.68
CA THR A 74 -8.40 -25.35 -4.97
C THR A 74 -7.76 -26.42 -5.86
N ALA A 75 -6.58 -26.91 -5.51
CA ALA A 75 -5.87 -27.99 -6.20
C ALA A 75 -6.31 -29.41 -5.76
N GLU A 76 -7.03 -29.53 -4.64
CA GLU A 76 -7.67 -30.77 -4.14
C GLU A 76 -9.10 -30.96 -4.66
#